data_AF-A0A7K2JN27-F1
#
_entry.id   AF-A0A7K2JN27-F1
#
_cell.length_a   1.000
_cell.length_b   1.000
_cell.length_c   1.000
_cell.angle_alpha   90.00
_cell.angle_beta   90.00
_cell.angle_gamma   90.00
#
_symmetry.space_group_name_H-M   'P 1'
#
loop_
_entity.id
_entity.type
_entity.pdbx_description
1 polymer ?
#
loop_
_entity_poly.entity_id
_entity_poly.type
_entity_poly.pdbx_seq_one_letter_code
_entity_poly.pdbx_strand_id
1 'polypeptide(L)'
;MPKKSPVGSKIYKLLAESRTTEPYPVWMTWEGVARQVYGYAFETRNAQQCVSRLPSVGVLRYSNGRTAGPRIWPAPAEFWLLSQVRRVFDDALLPVDSAKYRPPTRHEVVEAFLNGIHDQKVTVNLGQVVTLVNRHCGTSFDAADVLWWRLGLERHRAQERDAYLNRLSAGMSRLCIERARQEAEARKVWLGPWRVDPQQLTECPCCHQEISSPAALSQGVRAG
;
A
#
# COMPACT_ATOMS: atom_id res chain seq x y z
N MET A 1 -14.31 -28.75 -9.36
CA MET A 1 -14.85 -27.48 -9.90
C MET A 1 -16.27 -27.73 -10.42
N PRO A 2 -17.29 -26.95 -10.04
CA PRO A 2 -18.64 -27.14 -10.57
C PRO A 2 -18.63 -26.96 -12.10
N LYS A 3 -19.27 -27.88 -12.83
CA LYS A 3 -19.40 -27.81 -14.29
C LYS A 3 -20.16 -26.53 -14.66
N LYS A 4 -19.52 -25.65 -15.43
CA LYS A 4 -20.16 -24.43 -15.95
C LYS A 4 -21.36 -24.83 -16.81
N SER A 5 -22.52 -24.20 -16.59
CA SER A 5 -23.71 -24.43 -17.43
C SER A 5 -23.41 -24.03 -18.89
N PRO A 6 -24.05 -24.66 -19.90
CA PRO A 6 -23.83 -24.30 -21.30
C PRO A 6 -24.04 -22.81 -21.58
N VAL A 7 -25.05 -22.22 -20.93
CA VAL A 7 -25.37 -20.79 -20.98
C VAL A 7 -24.29 -19.95 -20.31
N GLY A 8 -23.81 -20.36 -19.13
CA GLY A 8 -22.73 -19.68 -18.43
C GLY A 8 -21.42 -19.68 -19.22
N SER A 9 -21.10 -20.78 -19.90
CA SER A 9 -19.96 -20.87 -20.81
C SER A 9 -20.10 -19.96 -22.03
N LYS A 10 -21.31 -19.87 -22.62
CA LYS A 10 -21.59 -18.92 -23.71
C LYS A 10 -21.44 -17.47 -23.27
N ILE A 11 -22.02 -17.09 -22.13
CA ILE A 11 -21.87 -15.73 -21.57
C ILE A 11 -20.39 -15.42 -21.32
N TYR A 12 -19.64 -16.35 -20.73
CA TYR A 12 -18.23 -16.13 -20.46
C TYR A 12 -17.42 -15.96 -21.74
N LYS A 13 -17.65 -16.82 -22.75
CA LYS A 13 -17.00 -16.73 -24.06
C LYS A 13 -17.31 -15.40 -24.74
N LEU A 14 -18.58 -15.00 -24.75
CA LEU A 14 -19.04 -13.72 -25.27
C LEU A 14 -18.33 -12.54 -24.59
N LEU A 15 -18.31 -12.52 -23.26
CA LEU A 15 -17.64 -11.45 -22.52
C LEU A 15 -16.14 -11.45 -22.78
N ALA A 16 -15.50 -12.63 -22.90
CA ALA A 16 -14.08 -12.73 -23.22
C ALA A 16 -13.76 -12.24 -24.64
N GLU A 17 -14.61 -12.53 -25.63
CA GLU A 17 -14.48 -12.04 -27.00
C GLU A 17 -14.76 -10.54 -27.12
N SER A 18 -15.66 -10.01 -26.28
CA SER A 18 -15.93 -8.57 -26.21
C SER A 18 -14.79 -7.76 -25.58
N ARG A 19 -13.82 -8.42 -24.91
CA ARG A 19 -12.63 -7.73 -24.38
C ARG A 19 -11.81 -7.21 -25.56
N THR A 20 -11.81 -5.90 -25.76
CA THR A 20 -10.85 -5.23 -26.64
C THR A 20 -9.44 -5.36 -26.04
N THR A 21 -8.41 -5.07 -26.83
CA THR A 21 -6.99 -5.02 -26.40
C THR A 21 -6.69 -3.95 -25.35
N GLU A 22 -7.72 -3.23 -24.93
CA GLU A 22 -7.72 -2.33 -23.79
C GLU A 22 -7.39 -3.09 -22.50
N PRO A 23 -6.63 -2.49 -21.57
CA PRO A 23 -6.36 -3.07 -20.26
C PRO A 23 -7.62 -3.04 -19.38
N TYR A 24 -8.73 -2.52 -19.93
CA TYR A 24 -10.04 -2.39 -19.34
C TYR A 24 -10.95 -3.56 -19.77
N PRO A 25 -11.68 -4.20 -18.84
CA PRO A 25 -12.72 -5.13 -19.25
C PRO A 25 -13.90 -4.35 -19.84
N VAL A 26 -14.08 -4.47 -21.16
CA VAL A 26 -15.31 -4.09 -21.87
C VAL A 26 -16.48 -4.74 -21.15
N TRP A 27 -17.45 -3.93 -20.77
CA TRP A 27 -18.72 -4.42 -20.25
C TRP A 27 -19.76 -4.36 -21.35
N MET A 28 -20.61 -5.38 -21.39
CA MET A 28 -21.72 -5.42 -22.34
C MET A 28 -23.00 -5.00 -21.62
N THR A 29 -23.92 -4.34 -22.32
CA THR A 29 -25.25 -4.10 -21.75
C THR A 29 -25.98 -5.43 -21.53
N TRP A 30 -26.89 -5.46 -20.54
CA TRP A 30 -27.71 -6.65 -20.32
C TRP A 30 -28.51 -7.09 -21.55
N GLU A 31 -28.99 -6.12 -22.33
CA GLU A 31 -29.67 -6.35 -23.59
C GLU A 31 -28.75 -7.01 -24.62
N GLY A 32 -27.53 -6.48 -24.79
CA GLY A 32 -26.54 -7.04 -25.72
C GLY A 32 -26.17 -8.48 -25.37
N VAL A 33 -25.94 -8.78 -24.09
CA VAL A 33 -25.68 -10.15 -23.63
C VAL A 33 -26.89 -11.05 -23.87
N ALA A 34 -28.08 -10.60 -23.49
CA ALA A 34 -29.28 -11.41 -23.60
C ALA A 34 -29.61 -11.74 -25.07
N ARG A 35 -29.51 -10.74 -25.97
CA ARG A 35 -29.71 -10.92 -27.41
C ARG A 35 -28.73 -11.91 -28.02
N GLN A 36 -27.44 -11.82 -27.66
CA GLN A 36 -26.43 -12.73 -28.22
C GLN A 36 -26.51 -14.16 -27.68
N VAL A 37 -26.95 -14.33 -26.43
CA VAL A 37 -27.00 -15.65 -25.78
C VAL A 37 -28.32 -16.39 -26.04
N TYR A 38 -29.43 -15.64 -26.06
CA TYR A 38 -30.79 -16.19 -26.15
C TYR A 38 -31.52 -15.86 -27.47
N GLY A 39 -30.93 -15.07 -28.36
CA GLY A 39 -31.52 -14.73 -29.66
C GLY A 39 -32.63 -13.67 -29.57
N TYR A 40 -33.60 -13.70 -30.47
CA TYR A 40 -34.65 -12.67 -30.58
C TYR A 40 -35.72 -12.73 -29.46
N ALA A 41 -35.88 -13.86 -28.77
CA ALA A 41 -36.81 -14.04 -27.66
C ALA A 41 -36.11 -13.82 -26.29
N PHE A 42 -35.23 -12.83 -26.21
CA PHE A 42 -34.37 -12.66 -25.05
C PHE A 42 -35.08 -11.94 -23.89
N GLU A 43 -34.83 -12.43 -22.67
CA GLU A 43 -35.14 -11.70 -21.44
C GLU A 43 -33.85 -11.38 -20.70
N THR A 44 -33.63 -10.10 -20.41
CA THR A 44 -32.44 -9.63 -19.68
C THR A 44 -32.36 -10.25 -18.28
N ARG A 45 -33.50 -10.58 -17.66
CA ARG A 45 -33.58 -11.22 -16.34
C ARG A 45 -32.91 -12.60 -16.32
N ASN A 46 -33.04 -13.38 -17.39
CA ASN A 46 -32.43 -14.71 -17.49
C ASN A 46 -30.90 -14.61 -17.58
N ALA A 47 -30.40 -13.63 -18.35
CA ALA A 47 -28.97 -13.32 -18.40
C ALA A 47 -28.43 -12.89 -17.02
N GLN A 48 -29.16 -12.03 -16.31
CA GLN A 48 -28.80 -11.56 -14.96
C GLN A 48 -28.72 -12.71 -13.95
N GLN A 49 -29.72 -13.59 -13.92
CA GLN A 49 -29.73 -14.77 -13.05
C GLN A 49 -28.60 -15.76 -13.38
N CYS A 50 -28.26 -15.90 -14.66
CA CYS A 50 -27.15 -16.76 -15.04
C CYS A 50 -25.81 -16.15 -14.61
N VAL A 51 -25.62 -14.84 -14.81
CA VAL A 51 -24.40 -14.14 -14.40
C VAL A 51 -24.21 -14.16 -12.88
N SER A 52 -25.27 -13.99 -12.09
CA SER A 52 -25.15 -13.99 -10.63
C SER A 52 -24.62 -15.32 -10.05
N ARG A 53 -24.63 -16.40 -10.85
CA ARG A 53 -24.10 -17.72 -10.51
C ARG A 53 -22.67 -17.96 -11.03
N LEU A 54 -22.10 -17.01 -11.78
CA LEU A 54 -20.74 -17.10 -12.33
C LEU A 54 -19.74 -16.38 -11.42
N PRO A 55 -18.83 -17.10 -10.72
CA PRO A 55 -17.93 -16.48 -9.75
C PRO A 55 -16.88 -15.54 -10.39
N SER A 56 -16.55 -15.77 -11.66
CA SER A 56 -15.56 -14.98 -12.41
C SER A 56 -16.16 -13.76 -13.12
N VAL A 57 -17.47 -13.53 -12.99
CA VAL A 57 -18.18 -12.43 -13.67
C VAL A 57 -18.79 -11.51 -12.62
N GLY A 58 -18.47 -10.22 -12.71
CA GLY A 58 -19.03 -9.17 -11.87
C GLY A 58 -20.16 -8.42 -12.56
N VAL A 59 -20.91 -7.65 -11.77
CA VAL A 59 -21.94 -6.73 -12.27
C VAL A 59 -21.49 -5.30 -12.03
N LEU A 60 -21.43 -4.51 -13.10
CA LEU A 60 -21.23 -3.07 -13.01
C LEU A 60 -22.53 -2.36 -12.66
N ARG A 61 -22.42 -1.28 -11.89
CA ARG A 61 -23.53 -0.44 -11.46
C ARG A 61 -23.24 1.01 -11.78
N TYR A 62 -24.29 1.73 -12.18
CA TYR A 62 -24.28 3.17 -12.32
C TYR A 62 -24.27 3.88 -10.95
N SER A 63 -24.04 5.19 -10.96
CA SER A 63 -24.15 6.13 -9.82
C SER A 63 -25.43 5.93 -9.03
N ASN A 64 -26.53 5.82 -9.77
CA ASN A 64 -27.88 5.64 -9.26
C ASN A 64 -28.18 4.22 -8.76
N GLY A 65 -27.19 3.32 -8.71
CA GLY A 65 -27.33 1.96 -8.21
C GLY A 65 -27.94 0.95 -9.18
N ARG A 66 -28.40 1.38 -10.37
CA ARG A 66 -28.92 0.47 -11.42
C ARG A 66 -27.78 -0.34 -12.03
N THR A 67 -28.09 -1.56 -12.48
CA THR A 67 -27.09 -2.47 -13.08
C THR A 67 -26.84 -2.10 -14.54
N ALA A 68 -25.59 -1.79 -14.88
CA ALA A 68 -25.18 -1.41 -16.22
C ALA A 68 -25.02 -2.65 -17.13
N GLY A 69 -24.40 -3.69 -16.59
CA GLY A 69 -24.11 -4.91 -17.35
C GLY A 69 -23.09 -5.80 -16.65
N PRO A 70 -22.86 -7.01 -17.17
CA PRO A 70 -21.85 -7.91 -16.66
C PRO A 70 -20.46 -7.61 -17.25
N ARG A 71 -19.42 -7.95 -16.49
CA ARG A 71 -18.03 -7.96 -16.95
C ARG A 71 -17.27 -9.12 -16.32
N ILE A 72 -16.21 -9.60 -16.98
CA ILE A 72 -15.24 -10.49 -16.31
C ILE A 72 -14.46 -9.65 -15.29
N TRP A 73 -14.26 -10.16 -14.08
CA TRP A 73 -13.45 -9.46 -13.09
C TRP A 73 -12.01 -9.28 -13.61
N PRO A 74 -11.43 -8.07 -13.49
CA PRO A 74 -10.07 -7.84 -13.95
C PRO A 74 -9.10 -8.73 -13.19
N ALA A 75 -8.08 -9.22 -13.90
CA ALA A 75 -6.97 -9.91 -13.27
C ALA A 75 -6.22 -8.97 -12.30
N PRO A 76 -5.45 -9.49 -11.33
CA PRO A 76 -4.74 -8.64 -10.37
C PRO A 76 -3.87 -7.54 -11.01
N ALA A 77 -3.16 -7.87 -12.10
CA ALA A 77 -2.36 -6.90 -12.86
C ALA A 77 -3.21 -5.80 -13.52
N GLU A 78 -4.35 -6.16 -14.09
CA GLU A 78 -5.33 -5.22 -14.68
C GLU A 78 -5.92 -4.33 -13.60
N PHE A 79 -6.35 -4.93 -12.48
CA PHE A 79 -6.91 -4.19 -11.35
C PHE A 79 -5.90 -3.20 -10.76
N TRP A 80 -4.64 -3.61 -10.62
CA TRP A 80 -3.59 -2.71 -10.16
C TRP A 80 -3.39 -1.53 -11.13
N LEU A 81 -3.26 -1.78 -12.43
CA LEU A 81 -3.10 -0.69 -13.41
C LEU A 81 -4.32 0.24 -13.43
N LEU A 82 -5.54 -0.30 -13.31
CA LEU A 82 -6.77 0.47 -13.14
C LEU A 82 -6.70 1.39 -11.93
N SER A 83 -6.24 0.86 -10.79
CA SER A 83 -6.11 1.65 -9.57
C SER A 83 -5.10 2.78 -9.70
N GLN A 84 -4.00 2.55 -10.43
CA GLN A 84 -2.99 3.57 -10.68
C GLN A 84 -3.50 4.66 -11.61
N VAL A 85 -4.19 4.30 -12.70
CA VAL A 85 -4.81 5.28 -13.60
C VAL A 85 -5.83 6.13 -12.83
N ARG A 86 -6.68 5.52 -12.00
CA ARG A 86 -7.64 6.26 -11.17
C ARG A 86 -6.97 7.21 -10.18
N ARG A 87 -5.77 6.88 -9.71
CA ARG A 87 -5.05 7.73 -8.75
C ARG A 87 -4.44 8.96 -9.43
N VAL A 88 -4.03 8.84 -10.69
CA VAL A 88 -3.39 9.93 -11.43
C VAL A 88 -4.42 10.74 -12.22
N PHE A 89 -5.49 10.10 -12.70
CA PHE A 89 -6.50 10.69 -13.59
C PHE A 89 -7.92 10.36 -13.07
N ASP A 90 -8.46 11.24 -12.24
CA ASP A 90 -9.79 11.08 -11.61
C ASP A 90 -10.94 11.08 -12.63
N ASP A 91 -10.79 11.79 -13.74
CA ASP A 91 -11.76 11.92 -14.83
C ASP A 91 -11.81 10.69 -15.75
N ALA A 92 -10.72 9.93 -15.81
CA ALA A 92 -10.54 8.88 -16.80
C ALA A 92 -11.34 7.60 -16.52
N LEU A 93 -11.99 7.45 -15.37
CA LEU A 93 -12.52 6.15 -14.95
C LEU A 93 -13.75 6.23 -14.04
N LEU A 94 -14.75 7.02 -14.43
CA LEU A 94 -16.10 6.89 -13.88
C LEU A 94 -16.96 5.98 -14.78
N PRO A 95 -17.01 4.65 -14.55
CA PRO A 95 -18.05 3.78 -15.13
C PRO A 95 -19.45 4.09 -14.56
N VAL A 96 -19.55 5.15 -13.76
CA VAL A 96 -20.64 5.45 -12.85
C VAL A 96 -21.64 6.43 -13.49
N ASP A 97 -21.30 7.09 -14.61
CA ASP A 97 -22.25 7.79 -15.49
C ASP A 97 -21.84 7.59 -16.96
N SER A 98 -22.69 6.95 -17.76
CA SER A 98 -22.40 6.64 -19.18
C SER A 98 -22.11 7.87 -20.04
N ALA A 99 -22.59 9.06 -19.65
CA ALA A 99 -22.36 10.29 -20.40
C ALA A 99 -20.96 10.90 -20.18
N LYS A 100 -20.29 10.56 -19.08
CA LYS A 100 -18.96 11.10 -18.71
C LYS A 100 -17.86 10.06 -18.77
N TYR A 101 -18.19 8.81 -19.10
CA TYR A 101 -17.18 7.77 -19.26
C TYR A 101 -16.28 8.09 -20.46
N ARG A 102 -15.00 8.28 -20.17
CA ARG A 102 -13.93 8.35 -21.17
C ARG A 102 -12.95 7.24 -20.85
N PRO A 103 -12.62 6.34 -21.79
CA PRO A 103 -11.52 5.41 -21.58
C PRO A 103 -10.21 6.21 -21.50
N PRO A 104 -9.27 5.85 -20.61
CA PRO A 104 -7.99 6.52 -20.53
C PRO A 104 -7.18 6.31 -21.81
N THR A 105 -6.39 7.31 -22.17
CA THR A 105 -5.52 7.24 -23.34
C THR A 105 -4.31 6.34 -23.09
N ARG A 106 -3.68 5.82 -24.17
CA ARG A 106 -2.42 5.06 -24.06
C ARG A 106 -1.34 5.82 -23.27
N HIS A 107 -1.27 7.14 -23.43
CA HIS A 107 -0.35 7.98 -22.67
C HIS A 107 -0.63 7.93 -21.17
N GLU A 108 -1.89 8.13 -20.77
CA GLU A 108 -2.31 8.05 -19.36
C GLU A 108 -2.03 6.66 -18.76
N VAL A 109 -2.19 5.59 -19.55
CA VAL A 109 -1.84 4.23 -19.11
C VAL A 109 -0.34 4.09 -18.84
N VAL A 110 0.51 4.59 -19.75
CA VAL A 110 1.96 4.55 -19.59
C VAL A 110 2.40 5.41 -18.40
N GLU A 111 1.85 6.61 -18.26
CA GLU A 111 2.18 7.51 -17.15
C GLU A 111 1.75 6.93 -15.79
N ALA A 112 0.54 6.36 -15.70
CA ALA A 112 0.09 5.67 -14.50
C ALA A 112 0.92 4.44 -14.17
N PHE A 113 1.38 3.69 -15.19
CA PHE A 113 2.30 2.58 -15.00
C PHE A 113 3.63 3.04 -14.42
N LEU A 114 4.25 4.07 -15.01
CA LEU A 114 5.51 4.64 -14.54
C LEU A 114 5.36 5.16 -13.10
N ASN A 115 4.34 5.94 -12.81
CA ASN A 115 4.09 6.43 -11.44
C ASN A 115 3.83 5.28 -10.46
N GLY A 116 3.10 4.25 -10.90
CA GLY A 116 2.78 3.09 -10.06
C GLY A 116 4.00 2.26 -9.67
N ILE A 117 4.99 2.09 -10.56
CA ILE A 117 6.21 1.32 -10.22
C ILE A 117 7.08 2.02 -9.16
N HIS A 118 6.94 3.34 -9.01
CA HIS A 118 7.58 4.11 -7.93
C HIS A 118 6.91 3.90 -6.56
N ASP A 119 5.70 3.33 -6.47
CA ASP A 119 4.97 3.19 -5.20
C ASP A 119 5.76 2.39 -4.16
N GLN A 120 5.54 2.67 -2.88
CA GLN A 120 6.24 1.96 -1.80
C GLN A 120 5.90 0.46 -1.78
N LYS A 121 4.65 0.10 -2.11
CA LYS A 121 4.15 -1.27 -2.09
C LYS A 121 3.58 -1.65 -3.45
N VAL A 122 4.30 -2.49 -4.18
CA VAL A 122 3.82 -3.15 -5.38
C VAL A 122 3.56 -4.61 -5.03
N THR A 123 2.29 -5.02 -5.02
CA THR A 123 1.87 -6.39 -4.61
C THR A 123 1.56 -7.30 -5.80
N VAL A 124 1.76 -6.82 -7.03
CA VAL A 124 1.44 -7.53 -8.26
C VAL A 124 2.68 -7.96 -9.02
N ASN A 125 2.52 -8.98 -9.87
CA ASN A 125 3.58 -9.40 -10.78
C ASN A 125 3.79 -8.33 -11.87
N LEU A 126 4.88 -7.57 -11.76
CA LEU A 126 5.22 -6.50 -12.70
C LEU A 126 5.44 -7.00 -14.13
N GLY A 127 5.91 -8.23 -14.34
CA GLY A 127 6.06 -8.79 -15.68
C GLY A 127 4.72 -8.95 -16.42
N GLN A 128 3.66 -9.30 -15.70
CA GLN A 128 2.31 -9.34 -16.25
C GLN A 128 1.77 -7.95 -16.58
N VAL A 129 2.08 -6.96 -15.74
CA VAL A 129 1.71 -5.56 -15.98
C VAL A 129 2.44 -5.01 -17.20
N VAL A 130 3.75 -5.22 -17.31
CA VAL A 130 4.57 -4.81 -18.47
C VAL A 130 4.05 -5.42 -19.75
N THR A 131 3.75 -6.73 -19.75
CA THR A 131 3.17 -7.42 -20.91
C THR A 131 1.87 -6.76 -21.36
N LEU A 132 1.03 -6.38 -20.40
CA LEU A 132 -0.25 -5.74 -20.65
C LEU A 132 -0.09 -4.32 -21.19
N VAL A 133 0.82 -3.52 -20.62
CA VAL A 133 1.14 -2.16 -21.10
C VAL A 133 1.72 -2.20 -22.51
N ASN A 134 2.70 -3.07 -22.77
CA ASN A 134 3.29 -3.25 -24.10
C ASN A 134 2.25 -3.62 -25.16
N ARG A 135 1.41 -4.62 -24.86
CA ARG A 135 0.35 -5.06 -25.77
C ARG A 135 -0.67 -3.95 -26.06
N HIS A 136 -1.05 -3.18 -25.05
CA HIS A 136 -2.09 -2.16 -25.21
C HIS A 136 -1.56 -0.86 -25.84
N CYS A 137 -0.41 -0.39 -25.35
CA CYS A 137 0.13 0.92 -25.68
C CYS A 137 1.09 0.87 -26.88
N GLY A 138 1.52 -0.33 -27.30
CA GLY A 138 2.54 -0.51 -28.34
C GLY A 138 3.95 -0.15 -27.85
N THR A 139 4.19 -0.21 -26.54
CA THR A 139 5.51 0.03 -25.94
C THR A 139 6.38 -1.22 -25.98
N SER A 140 7.67 -1.05 -25.72
CA SER A 140 8.69 -2.12 -25.71
C SER A 140 9.45 -2.19 -24.39
N PHE A 141 8.77 -1.99 -23.26
CA PHE A 141 9.40 -2.11 -21.95
C PHE A 141 9.88 -3.54 -21.72
N ASP A 142 11.14 -3.71 -21.33
CA ASP A 142 11.62 -5.01 -20.86
C ASP A 142 11.18 -5.22 -19.41
N ALA A 143 10.51 -6.35 -19.15
CA ALA A 143 10.09 -6.72 -17.81
C ALA A 143 11.29 -6.92 -16.87
N ALA A 144 12.41 -7.43 -17.38
CA ALA A 144 13.63 -7.64 -16.59
C ALA A 144 14.22 -6.30 -16.13
N ASP A 145 14.31 -5.32 -17.03
CA ASP A 145 14.81 -3.98 -16.72
C ASP A 145 13.92 -3.25 -15.72
N VAL A 146 12.60 -3.32 -15.89
CA VAL A 146 11.64 -2.72 -14.94
C VAL A 146 11.79 -3.34 -13.55
N LEU A 147 11.91 -4.67 -13.45
CA LEU A 147 12.13 -5.38 -12.19
C LEU A 147 13.47 -5.00 -11.55
N TRP A 148 14.54 -4.91 -12.35
CA TRP A 148 15.87 -4.53 -11.89
C TRP A 148 15.88 -3.12 -11.32
N TRP A 149 15.31 -2.17 -12.05
CA TRP A 149 15.19 -0.78 -11.61
C TRP A 149 14.37 -0.68 -10.32
N ARG A 150 13.26 -1.44 -10.22
CA ARG A 150 12.44 -1.49 -9.00
C ARG A 150 13.23 -2.02 -7.81
N LEU A 151 14.00 -3.09 -7.98
CA LEU A 151 14.85 -3.64 -6.93
C LEU A 151 15.89 -2.61 -6.47
N GLY A 152 16.48 -1.86 -7.40
CA GLY A 152 17.39 -0.76 -7.08
C GLY A 152 16.75 0.32 -6.22
N LEU A 153 15.52 0.71 -6.54
CA LEU A 153 14.75 1.70 -5.80
C LEU A 153 14.38 1.22 -4.38
N GLU A 154 14.04 -0.06 -4.21
CA GLU A 154 13.81 -0.67 -2.90
C GLU A 154 15.09 -0.67 -2.04
N ARG A 155 16.22 -1.04 -2.64
CA ARG A 155 17.52 -1.02 -1.96
C ARG A 155 17.91 0.38 -1.52
N HIS A 156 17.73 1.39 -2.37
CA HIS A 156 18.01 2.79 -2.03
C HIS A 156 17.17 3.25 -0.83
N ARG A 157 15.85 2.99 -0.86
CA ARG A 157 14.95 3.32 0.25
C ARG A 157 15.32 2.61 1.55
N ALA A 158 15.76 1.36 1.47
CA ALA A 158 16.24 0.62 2.64
C ALA A 158 17.50 1.27 3.23
N GLN A 159 18.47 1.65 2.40
CA GLN A 159 19.69 2.35 2.82
C GLN A 159 19.38 3.71 3.45
N GLU A 160 18.49 4.50 2.85
CA GLU A 160 18.05 5.78 3.42
C GLU A 160 17.39 5.58 4.79
N ARG A 161 16.49 4.59 4.89
CA ARG A 161 15.82 4.27 6.15
C ARG A 161 16.83 3.90 7.23
N ASP A 162 17.80 3.06 6.92
CA ASP A 162 18.82 2.63 7.88
C ASP A 162 19.70 3.82 8.31
N ALA A 163 20.03 4.72 7.39
CA ALA A 163 20.73 5.96 7.72
C ALA A 163 19.93 6.86 8.68
N TYR A 164 18.62 7.02 8.45
CA TYR A 164 17.75 7.79 9.35
C TYR A 164 17.61 7.13 10.73
N LEU A 165 17.44 5.81 10.78
CA LEU A 165 17.36 5.05 12.03
C LEU A 165 18.66 5.17 12.84
N ASN A 166 19.82 5.10 12.18
CA ASN A 166 21.11 5.28 12.84
C ASN A 166 21.27 6.69 13.42
N ARG A 167 20.87 7.73 12.67
CA ARG A 167 20.87 9.12 13.17
C ARG A 167 19.94 9.29 14.37
N LEU A 168 18.74 8.73 14.31
CA LEU A 168 17.77 8.77 15.39
C LEU A 168 18.27 8.02 16.63
N SER A 169 18.85 6.84 16.45
CA SER A 169 19.47 6.05 17.52
C SER A 169 20.58 6.84 18.22
N ALA A 170 21.51 7.43 17.46
CA ALA A 170 22.57 8.27 18.01
C ALA A 170 22.04 9.53 18.72
N GLY A 171 20.95 10.12 18.21
CA GLY A 171 20.25 11.22 18.88
C GLY A 171 19.65 10.79 20.22
N MET A 172 18.93 9.66 20.24
CA MET A 172 18.31 9.08 21.43
C MET A 172 19.35 8.70 22.48
N SER A 173 20.45 8.05 22.09
CA SER A 173 21.53 7.70 23.03
C SER A 173 22.11 8.94 23.70
N ARG A 174 22.34 10.03 22.94
CA ARG A 174 22.81 11.30 23.50
C ARG A 174 21.82 11.92 24.48
N LEU A 175 20.53 11.91 24.13
CA LEU A 175 19.48 12.40 25.03
C LEU A 175 19.39 11.58 26.32
N CYS A 176 19.51 10.25 26.24
CA CYS A 176 19.53 9.38 27.41
C CYS A 176 20.74 9.64 28.30
N ILE A 177 21.93 9.83 27.71
CA ILE A 177 23.15 10.17 28.46
C ILE A 177 22.99 11.51 29.15
N GLU A 178 22.49 12.53 28.45
CA GLU A 178 22.32 13.87 29.01
C GLU A 178 21.26 13.88 30.12
N ARG A 179 20.17 13.15 29.93
CA ARG A 179 19.15 12.94 30.96
C ARG A 179 19.73 12.26 32.19
N ALA A 180 20.50 11.18 32.02
CA ALA A 180 21.16 10.49 33.13
C ALA A 180 22.14 11.41 33.87
N ARG A 181 22.84 12.28 33.13
CA ARG A 181 23.72 13.31 33.72
C ARG A 181 22.92 14.34 34.53
N GLN A 182 21.82 14.86 34.00
CA GLN A 182 20.96 15.82 34.72
C GLN A 182 20.34 15.20 35.96
N GLU A 183 19.86 13.95 35.88
CA GLU A 183 19.34 13.20 37.02
C GLU A 183 20.44 12.97 38.07
N ALA A 184 21.67 12.64 37.65
CA ALA A 184 22.81 12.53 38.56
C ALA A 184 23.16 13.88 39.21
N GLU A 185 23.19 14.98 38.47
CA GLU A 185 23.46 16.32 39.00
C GLU A 185 22.35 16.80 39.96
N ALA A 186 21.09 16.48 39.68
CA ALA A 186 19.95 16.81 40.53
C ALA A 186 19.93 16.01 41.85
N ARG A 187 20.42 14.76 41.85
CA ARG A 187 20.55 13.95 43.07
C ARG A 187 21.67 14.42 44.00
N LYS A 188 22.64 15.20 43.49
CA LYS A 188 23.76 15.66 44.31
C LYS A 188 23.29 16.62 45.40
N VAL A 189 23.68 16.32 46.63
CA VAL A 189 23.44 17.16 47.81
C VAL A 189 24.75 17.78 48.28
N TRP A 190 24.65 18.88 49.04
CA TRP A 190 25.79 19.50 49.69
C TRP A 190 26.10 18.79 51.01
N LEU A 191 27.35 18.38 51.19
CA LEU A 191 27.91 17.90 52.46
C LEU A 191 29.11 18.79 52.82
N GLY A 192 28.87 19.83 53.62
CA GLY A 192 29.88 20.86 53.89
C GLY A 192 30.26 21.61 52.58
N PRO A 193 31.56 21.80 52.27
CA PRO A 193 31.99 22.49 51.05
C PRO A 193 31.91 21.61 49.79
N TRP A 194 31.51 20.34 49.89
CA TRP A 194 31.54 19.37 48.80
C TRP A 194 30.12 19.05 48.29
N ARG A 195 29.98 18.87 46.96
CA ARG A 195 28.73 18.43 46.32
C ARG A 195 28.87 16.99 45.84
N VAL A 196 28.11 16.08 46.44
CA VAL A 196 28.27 14.63 46.24
C VAL A 196 26.94 13.95 45.91
N ASP A 197 27.00 12.87 45.11
CA ASP A 197 25.86 11.97 44.90
C ASP A 197 25.86 10.92 46.02
N PRO A 198 24.87 10.93 46.95
CA PRO A 198 24.84 10.01 48.09
C PRO A 198 24.82 8.53 47.68
N GLN A 199 24.32 8.21 46.48
CA GLN A 199 24.19 6.83 46.01
C GLN A 199 25.51 6.27 45.44
N GLN A 200 26.48 7.14 45.13
CA GLN A 200 27.79 6.75 44.58
C GLN A 200 28.95 7.00 45.56
N LEU A 201 28.66 7.51 46.76
CA LEU A 201 29.66 7.84 47.76
C LEU A 201 30.08 6.57 48.51
N THR A 202 31.30 6.08 48.24
CA THR A 202 31.89 4.92 48.91
C THR A 202 32.79 5.31 50.09
N GLU A 203 33.34 6.52 50.07
CA GLU A 203 34.25 7.06 51.08
C GLU A 203 33.88 8.50 51.45
N CYS A 204 34.14 8.91 52.69
CA CYS A 204 33.91 10.27 53.14
C CYS A 204 34.93 11.24 52.49
N PRO A 205 34.50 12.33 51.84
CA PRO A 205 35.42 13.26 51.17
C PRO A 205 36.27 14.11 52.13
N CYS A 206 35.92 14.17 53.42
CA CYS A 206 36.67 14.94 54.42
C CYS A 206 37.79 14.13 55.09
N CYS A 207 37.61 12.82 55.26
CA CYS A 207 38.55 11.97 56.01
C CYS A 207 38.99 10.70 55.28
N HIS A 208 38.50 10.48 54.05
CA HIS A 208 38.80 9.32 53.19
C HIS A 208 38.56 7.95 53.85
N GLN A 209 37.64 7.89 54.83
CA GLN A 209 37.22 6.62 55.43
C GLN A 209 36.06 6.01 54.65
N GLU A 210 36.08 4.69 54.44
CA GLU A 210 34.99 3.94 53.82
C GLU A 210 33.67 4.09 54.61
N ILE A 211 32.58 4.31 53.90
CA ILE A 211 31.25 4.49 54.48
C ILE A 211 30.63 3.10 54.69
N SER A 212 30.71 2.60 55.92
CA SER A 212 30.26 1.26 56.30
C SER A 212 28.74 1.08 56.39
N SER A 213 27.94 2.15 56.24
CA SER A 213 26.47 2.05 56.17
C SER A 213 25.82 3.25 55.45
N PRO A 214 24.96 3.03 54.43
CA PRO A 214 24.23 4.09 53.73
C PRO A 214 23.23 4.85 54.62
N ALA A 215 22.91 4.35 55.83
CA ALA A 215 22.01 5.02 56.78
C ALA A 215 22.65 6.22 57.51
N ALA A 216 23.98 6.38 57.46
CA ALA A 216 24.67 7.48 58.12
C ALA A 216 24.59 8.82 57.35
N LEU A 217 24.27 8.79 56.04
CA LEU A 217 24.23 9.98 55.18
C LEU A 217 22.99 10.86 55.38
N SER A 218 21.91 10.32 55.96
CA SER A 218 20.64 11.03 56.15
C SER A 218 20.58 11.89 57.43
N GLN A 219 21.55 11.78 58.34
CA GLN A 219 21.54 12.48 59.63
C GLN A 219 22.29 13.83 59.65
N GLY A 220 22.98 14.19 58.55
CA GLY A 220 23.77 15.42 58.46
C GLY A 220 23.16 16.56 57.61
N VAL A 221 22.00 16.36 57.00
CA VAL A 221 21.38 17.36 56.11
C VAL A 221 20.72 18.45 56.94
N ARG A 222 21.49 19.47 57.35
CA ARG A 222 20.91 20.75 57.76
C ARG A 222 20.39 21.45 56.51
N ALA A 223 19.08 21.62 56.43
CA ALA A 223 18.46 22.55 55.50
C ALA A 223 18.99 23.96 55.80
N GLY A 224 19.70 24.54 54.84
CA GLY A 224 20.17 25.92 54.82
C GLY A 224 19.97 26.47 53.43
#